data_AF-E6XB05-F1
#
_entry.id   AF-E6XB05-F1
#
_cell.length_a   1.000
_cell.length_b   1.000
_cell.length_c   1.000
_cell.angle_alpha   90.00
_cell.angle_beta   90.00
_cell.angle_gamma   90.00
#
_symmetry.space_group_name_H-M   'P 1'
#
loop_
_entity.id
_entity.type
_entity.pdbx_description
1 polymer ?
#
loop_
_entity_poly.entity_id
_entity_poly.type
_entity_poly.pdbx_seq_one_letter_code
_entity_poly.pdbx_strand_id
1 'polypeptide(L)'
;MSSKQLTEMKSRWATFNLNIWKAMGIILCALLPFAHDIITTSTGELQSWVPNLRIIEFFSASDGSFLGYSAYRIFLALVGMQLSSFIAWLLVLEFSKGKSYRFVFLFPTVINGYQLLLMVFNLRKTPLNNWNYKIFILLLVGVLLILNFYLTDKNAKTQTKN
;
A
#
# COMPACT_ATOMS: atom_id res chain seq x y z
N MET A 1 27.75 -12.27 36.05
CA MET A 1 27.45 -11.95 34.64
C MET A 1 28.16 -10.65 34.28
N SER A 2 29.02 -10.65 33.25
CA SER A 2 29.83 -9.48 32.87
C SER A 2 28.98 -8.38 32.23
N SER A 3 29.38 -7.10 32.39
CA SER A 3 28.67 -5.95 31.81
C SER A 3 28.48 -6.09 30.30
N LYS A 4 29.48 -6.63 29.58
CA LYS A 4 29.38 -6.95 28.14
C LYS A 4 28.23 -7.91 27.83
N GLN A 5 28.07 -8.97 28.62
CA GLN A 5 27.00 -9.95 28.40
C GLN A 5 25.62 -9.37 28.69
N LEU A 6 25.51 -8.45 29.66
CA LEU A 6 24.26 -7.75 29.95
C LEU A 6 23.85 -6.84 28.78
N THR A 7 24.81 -6.15 28.17
CA THR A 7 24.58 -5.26 27.01
C THR A 7 24.20 -6.04 25.76
N GLU A 8 24.86 -7.17 25.48
CA GLU A 8 24.52 -8.05 24.36
C GLU A 8 23.11 -8.65 24.51
N MET A 9 22.75 -9.07 25.73
CA MET A 9 21.43 -9.66 25.98
C MET A 9 20.30 -8.63 25.81
N LYS A 10 20.50 -7.38 26.27
CA LYS A 10 19.55 -6.28 26.03
C LYS A 10 19.39 -5.95 24.54
N SER A 11 20.50 -5.94 23.79
CA SER A 11 20.48 -5.72 22.33
C SER A 11 19.73 -6.83 21.58
N ARG A 12 19.95 -8.11 21.94
CA ARG A 12 19.22 -9.24 21.37
C ARG A 12 17.73 -9.19 21.69
N TRP A 13 17.36 -8.80 22.90
CA TRP A 13 15.95 -8.62 23.28
C TRP A 13 15.28 -7.47 22.52
N ALA A 14 15.97 -6.34 22.36
CA ALA A 14 15.45 -5.20 21.61
C ALA A 14 15.23 -5.53 20.12
N THR A 15 16.19 -6.22 19.49
CA THR A 15 16.08 -6.66 18.10
C THR A 15 15.00 -7.73 17.92
N PHE A 16 14.85 -8.65 18.86
CA PHE A 16 13.78 -9.64 18.86
C PHE A 16 12.38 -8.99 18.94
N ASN A 17 12.18 -8.06 19.88
CA ASN A 17 10.90 -7.35 20.03
C ASN A 17 10.54 -6.55 18.76
N LEU A 18 11.52 -5.84 18.17
CA LEU A 18 11.34 -5.12 16.91
C LEU A 18 10.91 -6.05 15.75
N ASN A 19 11.46 -7.26 15.68
CA ASN A 19 11.11 -8.23 14.66
C ASN A 19 9.69 -8.79 14.83
N ILE A 20 9.22 -8.97 16.08
CA ILE A 20 7.84 -9.38 16.36
C ILE A 20 6.84 -8.33 15.88
N TRP A 21 7.04 -7.05 16.22
CA TRP A 21 6.12 -5.99 15.77
C TRP A 21 6.06 -5.88 14.25
N LYS A 22 7.20 -6.03 13.57
CA LYS A 22 7.24 -6.08 12.10
C LYS A 22 6.45 -7.27 11.56
N ALA A 23 6.62 -8.46 12.14
CA ALA A 23 5.89 -9.65 11.73
C ALA A 23 4.37 -9.51 11.95
N MET A 24 3.95 -8.98 13.11
CA MET A 24 2.54 -8.69 13.40
C MET A 24 1.95 -7.70 12.41
N GLY A 25 2.69 -6.64 12.06
CA GLY A 25 2.28 -5.67 11.05
C GLY A 25 2.06 -6.30 9.67
N ILE A 26 2.94 -7.21 9.25
CA ILE A 26 2.80 -7.93 7.98
C ILE A 26 1.55 -8.82 7.99
N ILE A 27 1.31 -9.55 9.09
CA ILE A 27 0.12 -10.40 9.24
C ILE A 27 -1.16 -9.55 9.16
N LEU A 28 -1.20 -8.42 9.87
CA LEU A 28 -2.33 -7.47 9.79
C LEU A 28 -2.56 -6.96 8.37
N CYS A 29 -1.49 -6.62 7.63
CA CYS A 29 -1.60 -6.18 6.24
C CYS A 29 -2.07 -7.30 5.30
N ALA A 30 -1.72 -8.56 5.58
CA ALA A 30 -2.18 -9.71 4.82
C ALA A 30 -3.66 -10.04 5.10
N LEU A 31 -4.19 -9.63 6.26
CA LEU A 31 -5.59 -9.82 6.64
C LEU A 31 -6.53 -8.72 6.14
N LEU A 32 -6.01 -7.59 5.65
CA LEU A 32 -6.79 -6.49 5.05
C LEU A 32 -7.86 -6.94 4.04
N PRO A 33 -7.61 -7.89 3.11
CA PRO A 33 -8.62 -8.36 2.18
C PRO A 33 -9.84 -8.97 2.88
N PHE A 34 -9.66 -9.54 4.08
CA PHE A 34 -10.69 -10.18 4.89
C PHE A 34 -11.33 -9.26 5.92
N ALA A 35 -10.87 -8.01 6.03
CA ALA A 35 -11.43 -7.04 6.98
C ALA A 35 -12.94 -6.81 6.74
N HIS A 36 -13.41 -7.00 5.51
CA HIS A 36 -14.82 -6.91 5.18
C HIS A 36 -15.67 -7.90 5.99
N ASP A 37 -15.24 -9.15 6.19
CA ASP A 37 -15.99 -10.15 6.96
C ASP A 37 -15.99 -9.87 8.47
N ILE A 38 -15.00 -9.14 8.95
CA ILE A 38 -14.92 -8.73 10.36
C ILE A 38 -15.91 -7.60 10.64
N ILE A 39 -16.04 -6.65 9.70
CA ILE A 39 -16.79 -5.40 9.88
C ILE A 39 -18.25 -5.55 9.41
N THR A 40 -18.52 -6.49 8.50
CA THR A 40 -19.85 -6.67 7.91
C THR A 40 -20.40 -8.08 8.13
N THR A 41 -21.73 -8.19 8.16
CA THR A 41 -22.44 -9.47 8.26
C THR A 41 -22.52 -10.15 6.89
N SER A 42 -22.97 -11.41 6.86
CA SER A 42 -23.23 -12.13 5.61
C SER A 42 -24.30 -11.45 4.74
N THR A 43 -25.21 -10.69 5.36
CA THR A 43 -26.24 -9.89 4.69
C THR A 43 -25.72 -8.56 4.14
N GLY A 44 -24.48 -8.17 4.45
CA GLY A 44 -23.83 -6.95 3.97
C GLY A 44 -24.03 -5.71 4.84
N GLU A 45 -24.71 -5.85 5.97
CA GLU A 45 -24.90 -4.82 6.97
C GLU A 45 -23.65 -4.69 7.88
N LEU A 46 -23.52 -3.57 8.59
CA LEU A 46 -22.47 -3.42 9.61
C LEU A 46 -22.73 -4.34 10.80
N GLN A 47 -21.67 -4.89 11.37
CA GLN A 47 -21.75 -5.60 12.64
C GLN A 47 -22.20 -4.67 13.77
N SER A 48 -22.94 -5.20 14.74
CA SER A 48 -23.55 -4.42 15.83
C SER A 48 -22.57 -3.67 16.73
N TRP A 49 -21.32 -4.15 16.82
CA TRP A 49 -20.25 -3.52 17.59
C TRP A 49 -19.56 -2.37 16.84
N VAL A 50 -19.74 -2.27 15.52
CA VAL A 50 -19.13 -1.21 14.71
C VAL A 50 -20.03 0.02 14.80
N PRO A 51 -19.53 1.16 15.30
CA PRO A 51 -20.35 2.37 15.39
C PRO A 51 -20.76 2.80 13.99
N ASN A 52 -22.07 2.99 13.78
CA ASN A 52 -22.57 3.52 12.52
C ASN A 52 -22.27 5.03 12.44
N LEU A 53 -21.18 5.38 11.75
CA LEU A 53 -20.78 6.76 11.48
C LEU A 53 -21.59 7.42 10.34
N ARG A 54 -22.67 6.77 9.87
CA ARG A 54 -23.52 7.20 8.72
C ARG A 54 -22.76 7.38 7.40
N ILE A 55 -21.53 6.90 7.33
CA ILE A 55 -20.69 6.93 6.12
C ILE A 55 -21.35 6.11 5.01
N ILE A 56 -21.96 4.98 5.36
CA ILE A 56 -22.68 4.14 4.39
C ILE A 56 -23.88 4.89 3.83
N GLU A 57 -24.70 5.50 4.69
CA GLU A 57 -25.85 6.30 4.26
C GLU A 57 -25.46 7.48 3.37
N PHE A 58 -24.31 8.13 3.64
CA PHE A 58 -23.85 9.29 2.89
C PHE A 58 -23.32 8.93 1.48
N PHE A 59 -22.65 7.79 1.33
CA PHE A 59 -22.02 7.37 0.07
C PHE A 59 -22.81 6.32 -0.71
N SER A 60 -23.89 5.79 -0.13
CA SER A 60 -24.81 4.91 -0.83
C SER A 60 -25.73 5.70 -1.76
N ALA A 61 -25.93 5.18 -2.97
CA ALA A 61 -26.88 5.71 -3.92
C ALA A 61 -28.30 5.20 -3.62
N SER A 62 -29.29 5.80 -4.29
CA SER A 62 -30.72 5.47 -4.12
C SER A 62 -31.08 4.02 -4.47
N ASP A 63 -30.22 3.33 -5.21
CA ASP A 63 -30.36 1.92 -5.59
C ASP A 63 -29.73 0.95 -4.56
N GLY A 64 -29.21 1.47 -3.44
CA GLY A 64 -28.52 0.69 -2.42
C GLY A 64 -27.06 0.35 -2.75
N SER A 65 -26.55 0.81 -3.90
CA SER A 65 -25.14 0.62 -4.28
C SER A 65 -24.22 1.56 -3.50
N PHE A 66 -23.03 1.11 -3.14
CA PHE A 66 -22.05 1.92 -2.40
C PHE A 66 -20.89 2.30 -3.31
N LEU A 67 -20.71 3.59 -3.61
CA LEU A 67 -19.64 4.07 -4.52
C LEU A 67 -19.54 3.25 -5.83
N GLY A 68 -20.68 2.92 -6.42
CA GLY A 68 -20.76 2.14 -7.66
C GLY A 68 -20.39 0.65 -7.53
N TYR A 69 -20.22 0.13 -6.30
CA TYR A 69 -20.18 -1.29 -5.99
C TYR A 69 -21.57 -1.77 -5.55
N SER A 70 -21.87 -3.04 -5.75
CA SER A 70 -23.18 -3.62 -5.39
C SER A 70 -23.48 -3.58 -3.89
N ALA A 71 -22.46 -3.61 -3.02
CA ALA A 71 -22.63 -3.47 -1.58
C ALA A 71 -21.35 -2.92 -0.93
N TYR A 72 -21.49 -2.32 0.26
CA TYR A 72 -20.37 -1.83 1.06
C TYR A 72 -19.34 -2.92 1.38
N ARG A 73 -19.82 -4.14 1.71
CA ARG A 73 -18.96 -5.31 1.94
C ARG A 73 -18.02 -5.60 0.75
N ILE A 74 -18.54 -5.48 -0.47
CA ILE A 74 -17.78 -5.76 -1.70
C ILE A 74 -16.76 -4.66 -1.97
N PHE A 75 -17.14 -3.39 -1.70
CA PHE A 75 -16.19 -2.28 -1.71
C PHE A 75 -15.01 -2.56 -0.77
N LEU A 76 -15.28 -2.92 0.49
CA LEU A 76 -14.24 -3.23 1.47
C LEU A 76 -13.35 -4.40 1.05
N ALA A 77 -13.93 -5.47 0.50
CA ALA A 77 -13.18 -6.64 0.04
C ALA A 77 -12.20 -6.27 -1.08
N LEU A 78 -12.68 -5.57 -2.12
CA LEU A 78 -11.87 -5.22 -3.28
C LEU A 78 -10.83 -4.14 -2.98
N VAL A 79 -11.21 -3.10 -2.21
CA VAL A 79 -10.27 -2.06 -1.77
C VAL A 79 -9.25 -2.63 -0.80
N GLY A 80 -9.67 -3.50 0.13
CA GLY A 80 -8.77 -4.18 1.07
C GLY A 80 -7.75 -5.06 0.35
N MET A 81 -8.18 -5.80 -0.67
CA MET A 81 -7.28 -6.58 -1.53
C MET A 81 -6.27 -5.70 -2.26
N GLN A 82 -6.74 -4.63 -2.89
CA GLN A 82 -5.88 -3.69 -3.61
C GLN A 82 -4.89 -2.98 -2.68
N LEU A 83 -5.35 -2.58 -1.49
CA LEU A 83 -4.52 -1.93 -0.46
C LEU A 83 -3.45 -2.88 0.07
N SER A 84 -3.80 -4.14 0.33
CA SER A 84 -2.84 -5.17 0.76
C SER A 84 -1.74 -5.37 -0.30
N SER A 85 -2.12 -5.47 -1.58
CA SER A 85 -1.15 -5.56 -2.69
C SER A 85 -0.26 -4.33 -2.77
N PHE A 86 -0.82 -3.13 -2.63
CA PHE A 86 -0.05 -1.88 -2.64
C PHE A 86 0.97 -1.82 -1.48
N ILE A 87 0.57 -2.20 -0.27
CA ILE A 87 1.48 -2.28 0.89
C ILE A 87 2.58 -3.30 0.64
N ALA A 88 2.26 -4.47 0.08
CA ALA A 88 3.26 -5.49 -0.24
C ALA A 88 4.35 -4.93 -1.18
N TRP A 89 3.95 -4.19 -2.22
CA TRP A 89 4.91 -3.53 -3.12
C TRP A 89 5.73 -2.43 -2.43
N LEU A 90 5.15 -1.67 -1.51
CA LEU A 90 5.92 -0.71 -0.69
C LEU A 90 6.95 -1.41 0.20
N LEU A 91 6.61 -2.54 0.80
CA LEU A 91 7.54 -3.35 1.59
C LEU A 91 8.68 -3.91 0.73
N VAL A 92 8.38 -4.37 -0.49
CA VAL A 92 9.41 -4.81 -1.44
C VAL A 92 10.38 -3.66 -1.79
N LEU A 93 9.87 -2.44 -1.97
CA LEU A 93 10.72 -1.25 -2.19
C LEU A 93 11.60 -0.91 -0.98
N GLU A 94 11.12 -1.18 0.22
CA GLU A 94 11.87 -0.98 1.46
C GLU A 94 12.97 -2.05 1.60
N PHE A 95 12.65 -3.32 1.38
CA PHE A 95 13.61 -4.43 1.47
C PHE A 95 14.66 -4.43 0.37
N SER A 96 14.36 -3.85 -0.79
CA SER A 96 15.30 -3.71 -1.90
C SER A 96 16.20 -2.47 -1.80
N LYS A 97 16.17 -1.73 -0.68
CA LYS A 97 17.10 -0.61 -0.45
C LYS A 97 18.55 -1.03 -0.66
N GLY A 98 19.28 -0.24 -1.45
CA GLY A 98 20.68 -0.48 -1.81
C GLY A 98 20.90 -1.51 -2.94
N LYS A 99 19.86 -2.13 -3.48
CA LYS A 99 19.96 -3.01 -4.65
C LYS A 99 19.78 -2.22 -5.94
N SER A 100 20.56 -2.56 -6.97
CA SER A 100 20.49 -1.91 -8.28
C SER A 100 19.09 -2.04 -8.88
N TYR A 101 18.47 -3.22 -8.82
CA TYR A 101 17.15 -3.50 -9.42
C TYR A 101 15.94 -2.90 -8.67
N ARG A 102 16.14 -2.15 -7.57
CA ARG A 102 15.06 -1.57 -6.76
C ARG A 102 14.06 -0.77 -7.58
N PHE A 103 14.54 -0.02 -8.57
CA PHE A 103 13.71 0.85 -9.39
C PHE A 103 12.65 0.09 -10.19
N VAL A 104 12.87 -1.19 -10.49
CA VAL A 104 11.90 -2.04 -11.21
C VAL A 104 10.61 -2.18 -10.40
N PHE A 105 10.69 -2.18 -9.07
CA PHE A 105 9.52 -2.30 -8.20
C PHE A 105 8.70 -1.01 -8.09
N LEU A 106 9.21 0.14 -8.53
CA LEU A 106 8.42 1.38 -8.55
C LEU A 106 7.25 1.29 -9.54
N PHE A 107 7.41 0.58 -10.65
CA PHE A 107 6.34 0.38 -11.63
C PHE A 107 5.11 -0.31 -11.01
N PRO A 108 5.23 -1.53 -10.42
CA PRO A 108 4.09 -2.16 -9.76
C PRO A 108 3.60 -1.37 -8.54
N THR A 109 4.46 -0.66 -7.80
CA THR A 109 3.99 0.20 -6.70
C THR A 109 3.10 1.34 -7.20
N VAL A 110 3.57 2.11 -8.19
CA VAL A 110 2.84 3.27 -8.70
C VAL A 110 1.53 2.85 -9.36
N ILE A 111 1.51 1.77 -10.14
CA ILE A 111 0.28 1.31 -10.78
C ILE A 111 -0.74 0.80 -9.76
N ASN A 112 -0.30 0.10 -8.71
CA ASN A 112 -1.19 -0.36 -7.64
C ASN A 112 -1.74 0.82 -6.83
N GLY A 113 -0.91 1.83 -6.56
CA GLY A 113 -1.35 3.07 -5.90
C GLY A 113 -2.35 3.84 -6.75
N TYR A 114 -2.09 3.97 -8.05
CA TYR A 114 -3.02 4.60 -8.98
C TYR A 114 -4.37 3.88 -9.02
N GLN A 115 -4.36 2.55 -9.16
CA GLN A 115 -5.57 1.74 -9.16
C GLN A 115 -6.34 1.88 -7.85
N LEU A 116 -5.64 1.92 -6.71
CA LEU A 116 -6.25 2.14 -5.40
C LEU A 116 -6.95 3.50 -5.31
N LEU A 117 -6.32 4.58 -5.80
CA LEU A 117 -6.94 5.91 -5.84
C LEU A 117 -8.20 5.91 -6.70
N LEU A 118 -8.16 5.25 -7.88
CA LEU A 118 -9.35 5.11 -8.72
C LEU A 118 -10.49 4.39 -8.00
N MET A 119 -10.17 3.37 -7.18
CA MET A 119 -11.17 2.62 -6.41
C MET A 119 -11.78 3.47 -5.28
N VAL A 120 -10.95 4.14 -4.48
CA VAL A 120 -11.38 4.92 -3.31
C VAL A 120 -12.20 6.16 -3.73
N PHE A 121 -11.81 6.83 -4.81
CA PHE A 121 -12.53 8.00 -5.33
C PHE A 121 -13.67 7.65 -6.30
N ASN A 122 -14.00 6.37 -6.47
CA ASN A 122 -15.03 5.90 -7.40
C ASN A 122 -14.82 6.38 -8.87
N LEU A 123 -13.58 6.51 -9.31
CA LEU A 123 -13.23 6.98 -10.67
C LEU A 123 -13.09 5.83 -11.67
N ARG A 124 -13.46 4.60 -11.29
CA ARG A 124 -13.27 3.38 -12.10
C ARG A 124 -14.05 3.37 -13.41
N LYS A 125 -15.21 4.02 -13.44
CA LYS A 125 -16.06 4.15 -14.65
C LYS A 125 -15.68 5.36 -15.51
N THR A 126 -14.71 6.16 -15.08
CA THR A 126 -14.26 7.35 -15.81
C THR A 126 -13.17 6.98 -16.83
N PRO A 127 -12.91 7.85 -17.82
CA PRO A 127 -11.81 7.64 -18.77
C PRO A 127 -10.44 7.46 -18.12
N LEU A 128 -10.25 7.94 -16.87
CA LEU A 128 -9.00 7.77 -16.13
C LEU A 128 -8.63 6.28 -15.96
N ASN A 129 -9.60 5.39 -15.83
CA ASN A 129 -9.32 3.95 -15.71
C ASN A 129 -8.88 3.29 -17.05
N ASN A 130 -8.87 4.02 -18.16
CA ASN A 130 -8.43 3.49 -19.45
C ASN A 130 -6.94 3.15 -19.45
N TRP A 131 -6.57 2.18 -20.28
CA TRP A 131 -5.18 1.76 -20.47
C TRP A 131 -4.24 2.89 -20.83
N ASN A 132 -4.70 3.88 -21.59
CA ASN A 132 -3.90 5.02 -22.03
C ASN A 132 -3.29 5.79 -20.84
N TYR A 133 -4.09 6.06 -19.80
CA TYR A 133 -3.59 6.79 -18.62
C TYR A 133 -2.63 5.94 -17.79
N LYS A 134 -2.89 4.63 -17.69
CA LYS A 134 -2.00 3.68 -16.99
C LYS A 134 -0.63 3.61 -17.68
N ILE A 135 -0.62 3.49 -19.00
CA ILE A 135 0.62 3.49 -19.81
C ILE A 135 1.33 4.83 -19.67
N PHE A 136 0.61 5.94 -19.73
CA PHE A 136 1.19 7.27 -19.56
C PHE A 136 1.88 7.44 -18.20
N ILE A 137 1.25 6.98 -17.11
CA ILE A 137 1.84 7.01 -15.77
C ILE A 137 3.11 6.15 -15.71
N LEU A 138 3.11 4.96 -16.30
CA LEU A 138 4.29 4.09 -16.33
C LEU A 138 5.44 4.72 -17.12
N LEU A 139 5.15 5.36 -18.26
CA LEU A 139 6.14 6.11 -19.04
C LEU A 139 6.70 7.28 -18.24
N LEU A 140 5.85 8.04 -17.55
CA LEU A 140 6.26 9.15 -16.69
C LEU A 140 7.22 8.68 -15.58
N VAL A 141 6.91 7.57 -14.91
CA VAL A 141 7.79 6.95 -13.91
C VAL A 141 9.15 6.58 -14.54
N GLY A 142 9.14 5.99 -15.75
CA GLY A 142 10.36 5.68 -16.48
C GLY A 142 11.23 6.91 -16.76
N VAL A 143 10.63 8.00 -17.23
CA VAL A 143 11.34 9.27 -17.48
C VAL A 143 11.93 9.84 -16.19
N LEU A 144 11.15 9.88 -15.10
CA LEU A 144 11.61 10.37 -13.80
C LEU A 144 12.79 9.55 -13.27
N LEU A 145 12.78 8.24 -13.49
CA LEU A 145 13.89 7.37 -13.10
C LEU A 145 15.16 7.66 -13.88
N ILE A 146 15.06 7.85 -15.20
CA ILE A 146 16.21 8.20 -16.05
C ILE A 146 16.78 9.56 -15.64
N LEU A 147 15.92 10.57 -15.41
CA LEU A 147 16.33 11.88 -14.93
C LEU A 147 17.02 11.81 -13.57
N ASN A 148 16.46 11.06 -12.62
CA ASN A 148 17.04 10.85 -11.30
C ASN A 148 18.44 10.21 -11.40
N PHE A 149 18.58 9.18 -12.24
CA PHE A 149 19.85 8.51 -12.48
C PHE A 149 20.90 9.48 -13.03
N TYR A 150 20.56 10.26 -14.06
CA TYR A 150 21.48 11.21 -14.68
C TYR A 150 21.92 12.33 -13.72
N LEU A 151 20.99 12.89 -12.96
CA LEU A 151 21.29 13.94 -11.97
C LEU A 151 22.17 13.41 -10.83
N THR A 152 21.96 12.17 -10.40
CA THR A 152 22.74 11.54 -9.34
C THR A 152 24.18 11.26 -9.79
N ASP A 153 24.39 10.74 -11.01
CA ASP A 153 25.72 10.50 -11.57
C ASP A 153 26.54 11.80 -11.74
N LYS A 154 25.89 12.87 -12.21
CA LYS A 154 26.53 14.20 -12.35
C LYS A 154 27.02 14.73 -11.00
N ASN A 155 26.20 14.60 -9.95
CA ASN A 155 26.56 15.05 -8.61
C ASN A 155 27.71 14.23 -8.01
N ALA A 156 27.74 12.90 -8.23
CA ALA A 156 28.84 12.04 -7.80
C ALA A 156 30.18 12.41 -8.46
N LYS A 157 30.16 12.73 -9.77
CA LYS A 157 31.36 13.15 -10.52
C LYS A 157 31.89 14.53 -10.14
N THR A 158 31.05 15.39 -9.58
CA THR A 158 31.45 16.74 -9.14
C THR A 158 32.12 16.68 -7.77
N GLN A 159 31.73 15.73 -6.90
CA GLN A 159 32.35 15.55 -5.59
C GLN A 159 33.74 14.89 -5.63
N THR A 160 34.06 14.09 -6.65
CA THR A 160 35.39 13.47 -6.81
C THR A 160 36.43 14.40 -7.45
N LYS A 161 36.03 15.59 -7.88
CA LYS A 161 36.91 16.61 -8.48
C LYS A 161 37.31 17.74 -7.53
N ASN A 162 36.71 17.80 -6.34
CA ASN A 162 37.06 18.73 -5.27
C ASN A 162 37.86 18.00 -4.19
#